data_AF-A0A523K4P9-F1
#
_entry.id   AF-A0A523K4P9-F1
#
_cell.length_a   1.000
_cell.length_b   1.000
_cell.length_c   1.000
_cell.angle_alpha   90.00
_cell.angle_beta   90.00
_cell.angle_gamma   90.00
#
_symmetry.space_group_name_H-M   'P 1'
#
loop_
_entity.id
_entity.type
_entity.pdbx_description
1 polymer ?
#
loop_
_entity_poly.entity_id
_entity_poly.type
_entity_poly.pdbx_seq_one_letter_code
_entity_poly.pdbx_strand_id
1 'polypeptide(L)' 'MAASFLLLELLKGLRLTLLNFFVKKITVRYPEERTPQSPRFRGL' A
#
# COMPACT_ATOMS: atom_id res chain seq x y z
N MET A 1 -2.50 5.56 -34.67
CA MET A 1 -3.79 5.57 -33.94
C MET A 1 -4.15 4.15 -33.49
N ALA A 2 -3.60 3.67 -32.37
CA ALA A 2 -3.92 2.32 -31.88
C ALA A 2 -3.80 2.20 -30.34
N ALA A 3 -2.88 2.94 -29.72
CA ALA A 3 -2.67 2.90 -28.27
C ALA A 3 -3.92 3.30 -27.44
N SER A 4 -4.75 4.21 -27.95
CA SER A 4 -5.95 4.69 -27.24
C SER A 4 -7.09 3.67 -27.21
N PHE A 5 -7.20 2.78 -28.21
CA PHE A 5 -8.29 1.80 -28.30
C PHE A 5 -8.09 0.59 -27.38
N LEU A 6 -6.83 0.29 -27.05
CA LEU A 6 -6.48 -0.88 -26.24
C LEU A 6 -6.23 -0.55 -24.75
N LEU A 7 -6.38 0.72 -24.35
CA LEU A 7 -6.22 1.21 -22.97
C LEU A 7 -4.94 0.68 -22.28
N LEU A 8 -3.87 0.48 -23.04
CA LEU A 8 -2.65 -0.18 -22.55
C LEU A 8 -1.98 0.61 -21.41
N GLU A 9 -2.10 1.94 -21.43
CA GLU A 9 -1.64 2.82 -20.35
C GLU A 9 -2.40 2.59 -19.03
N LEU A 10 -3.70 2.26 -19.10
CA LEU A 10 -4.50 1.92 -17.91
C LEU A 10 -4.06 0.57 -17.34
N LEU A 11 -3.85 -0.42 -18.20
CA LEU A 11 -3.35 -1.74 -17.78
C LEU A 11 -1.97 -1.63 -17.12
N LYS A 12 -1.11 -0.74 -17.61
CA LYS A 12 0.18 -0.43 -17.00
C LYS A 12 0.03 0.13 -15.58
N GLY A 13 -0.91 1.03 -15.35
CA GLY A 13 -1.25 1.53 -14.01
C GLY A 13 -1.82 0.45 -13.09
N LEU A 14 -2.75 -0.36 -13.61
CA LEU A 14 -3.35 -1.46 -12.86
C LEU A 14 -2.35 -2.55 -12.47
N ARG A 15 -1.33 -2.83 -13.31
CA ARG A 15 -0.25 -3.76 -12.98
C ARG A 15 0.49 -3.34 -11.71
N LEU A 16 0.74 -2.05 -11.51
CA LEU A 16 1.39 -1.54 -10.30
C LEU A 16 0.52 -1.77 -9.06
N THR A 17 -0.77 -1.48 -9.15
CA THR A 17 -1.72 -1.73 -8.05
C THR A 17 -1.78 -3.23 -7.72
N LEU A 18 -1.83 -4.08 -8.75
CA LEU A 18 -1.86 -5.53 -8.58
C LEU A 18 -0.60 -6.05 -7.90
N LEU A 19 0.58 -5.53 -8.25
CA LEU A 19 1.82 -5.89 -7.56
C LEU A 19 1.77 -5.51 -6.07
N ASN A 20 1.31 -4.30 -5.75
CA ASN A 20 1.19 -3.84 -4.37
C ASN A 20 0.11 -4.60 -3.57
N PHE A 21 -0.91 -5.12 -4.24
CA PHE A 21 -1.95 -5.92 -3.61
C PHE A 21 -1.41 -7.20 -2.96
N PHE A 22 -0.38 -7.81 -3.55
CA PHE A 22 0.26 -9.04 -3.03
C PHE A 22 1.46 -8.78 -2.12
N VAL A 23 1.86 -7.53 -1.91
CA VAL A 23 2.92 -7.19 -0.96
C VAL A 23 2.44 -7.46 0.47
N LYS A 24 3.34 -8.02 1.30
CA LYS A 24 3.07 -8.25 2.72
C LYS A 24 2.71 -6.93 3.40
N LYS A 25 1.48 -6.82 3.91
CA LYS A 25 1.02 -5.64 4.65
C LYS A 25 1.68 -5.62 6.04
N ILE A 26 2.19 -4.45 6.43
CA ILE A 26 2.66 -4.19 7.79
C ILE A 26 1.48 -3.56 8.54
N THR A 27 0.60 -4.41 9.06
CA THR A 27 -0.57 -3.98 9.86
C THR A 27 -0.33 -4.36 11.30
N VAL A 28 -0.60 -3.44 12.22
CA VAL A 28 -0.60 -3.69 13.67
C VAL A 28 -2.03 -3.99 14.09
N ARG A 29 -2.25 -5.11 14.76
CA ARG A 29 -3.58 -5.46 15.28
C ARG A 29 -3.81 -4.77 16.62
N TYR A 30 -4.32 -3.54 16.59
CA TYR A 30 -4.71 -2.86 17.84
C TYR A 30 -6.05 -3.42 18.35
N PRO A 31 -6.23 -3.67 19.66
CA PRO A 31 -5.33 -3.34 20.78
C PRO A 31 -4.26 -4.39 21.14
N GLU A 32 -4.26 -5.57 20.53
CA GLU A 32 -3.42 -6.72 20.91
C GLU A 32 -1.92 -6.50 20.64
N GLU A 33 -1.59 -5.79 19.57
CA GLU A 33 -0.24 -5.42 19.16
C GLU A 33 -0.08 -3.89 19.26
N ARG A 34 1.05 -3.43 19.81
CA ARG A 34 1.40 -2.01 19.93
C ARG A 34 2.69 -1.71 19.19
N THR A 35 2.77 -0.52 18.58
CA THR A 35 4.00 -0.06 17.93
C THR A 35 5.07 0.27 18.96
N PRO A 36 6.37 0.07 18.64
CA PRO A 36 7.45 0.50 19.51
C PRO A 36 7.40 2.02 19.67
N GLN A 37 7.34 2.48 20.92
CA GLN A 37 7.23 3.89 21.24
C GLN A 37 8.59 4.45 21.67
N SER A 38 8.95 5.63 21.17
CA SER A 38 10.22 6.28 21.58
C SER A 38 10.15 6.79 23.02
N PRO A 39 11.26 6.82 23.77
CA PRO A 39 11.29 7.36 25.14
C PRO A 39 10.90 8.84 25.25
N ARG A 40 10.89 9.57 24.13
CA ARG A 40 10.52 10.98 24.04
C ARG A 40 9.05 11.20 23.71
N PHE A 41 8.31 10.13 23.40
CA PHE A 41 6.88 10.24 23.14
C PHE A 41 6.18 10.65 24.43
N ARG A 42 5.58 11.83 24.43
CA ARG A 42 4.97 12.47 25.60
C ARG A 42 3.45 12.36 25.65
N GLY A 43 2.88 11.41 24.89
CA GLY A 43 1.44 11.19 24.86
C GLY A 43 0.62 12.39 24.38
N LEU A 44 -0.69 12.21 24.47
CA LEU A 44 -1.63 13.11 25.14
C LEU A 44 -2.21 12.32 26.33
#